data_AF-A0A7X5V8N3-F1
#
_entry.id   AF-A0A7X5V8N3-F1
#
_cell.length_a   1.000
_cell.length_b   1.000
_cell.length_c   1.000
_cell.angle_alpha   90.00
_cell.angle_beta   90.00
_cell.angle_gamma   90.00
#
_symmetry.space_group_name_H-M   'P 1'
#
loop_
_entity.id
_entity.type
_entity.pdbx_description
1 polymer ?
#
loop_
_entity_poly.entity_id
_entity_poly.type
_entity_poly.pdbx_seq_one_letter_code
_entity_poly.pdbx_strand_id
1 'polypeptide(L)'
;MKVLHVLRALSGLHAVAICLQPVFAGIYLNGSPGGLRMHEPIGHALAYLGLAQLLAATIWWRKGGRWTGPAVSLLILAGEAVQIAMGYSRHLAMHVPLGIGLVASTVAFAFWIIRRPA
;
A
#
# COMPACT_ATOMS: atom_id res chain seq x y z
N MET A 1 14.99 -10.82 -13.75
CA MET A 1 14.21 -12.03 -13.42
C MET A 1 13.87 -12.20 -11.92
N LYS A 2 14.69 -12.81 -11.04
CA LYS A 2 14.26 -13.17 -9.65
C LYS A 2 13.67 -12.03 -8.81
N VAL A 3 14.31 -10.86 -8.77
CA VAL A 3 13.82 -9.70 -7.99
C VAL A 3 12.49 -9.15 -8.50
N LEU A 4 12.23 -9.24 -9.81
CA LEU A 4 10.97 -8.78 -10.38
C LEU A 4 9.80 -9.68 -9.95
N HIS A 5 10.02 -11.00 -9.80
CA HIS A 5 9.01 -11.89 -9.23
C HIS A 5 8.71 -11.56 -7.77
N VAL A 6 9.74 -11.25 -6.98
CA VAL A 6 9.56 -10.78 -5.59
C VAL A 6 8.75 -9.49 -5.57
N LEU A 7 9.09 -8.51 -6.43
CA LEU A 7 8.36 -7.25 -6.51
C LEU A 7 6.89 -7.45 -6.94
N ARG A 8 6.61 -8.37 -7.86
CA ARG A 8 5.24 -8.76 -8.26
C ARG A 8 4.46 -9.37 -7.10
N ALA A 9 5.07 -10.28 -6.34
CA ALA A 9 4.43 -10.91 -5.21
C ALA A 9 4.11 -9.88 -4.11
N LEU A 10 5.08 -9.02 -3.80
CA LEU A 10 4.91 -7.93 -2.83
C LEU A 10 3.81 -6.96 -3.28
N SER A 11 3.83 -6.48 -4.52
CA SER A 11 2.82 -5.53 -5.00
C SER A 11 1.43 -6.13 -5.10
N GLY A 12 1.31 -7.42 -5.47
CA GLY A 12 0.04 -8.14 -5.47
C GLY A 12 -0.54 -8.30 -4.06
N LEU A 13 0.28 -8.75 -3.11
CA LEU A 13 -0.12 -8.84 -1.70
C LEU A 13 -0.52 -7.46 -1.16
N HIS A 14 0.23 -6.42 -1.53
CA HIS A 14 -0.01 -5.06 -1.10
C HIS A 14 -1.35 -4.54 -1.61
N ALA A 15 -1.64 -4.74 -2.89
CA ALA A 15 -2.92 -4.39 -3.50
C ALA A 15 -4.11 -5.12 -2.86
N VAL A 16 -3.96 -6.39 -2.50
CA VAL A 16 -5.03 -7.13 -1.80
C VAL A 16 -5.24 -6.59 -0.38
N ALA A 17 -4.17 -6.42 0.39
CA ALA A 17 -4.24 -5.97 1.77
C ALA A 17 -4.82 -4.55 1.88
N ILE A 18 -4.45 -3.64 0.98
CA ILE A 18 -4.95 -2.25 1.02
C ILE A 18 -6.44 -2.18 0.65
N CYS A 19 -6.94 -3.07 -0.21
CA CYS A 19 -8.36 -3.16 -0.52
C CYS A 19 -9.21 -3.61 0.68
N LEU A 20 -8.62 -4.27 1.68
CA LEU A 20 -9.33 -4.63 2.92
C LEU A 20 -9.52 -3.44 3.87
N GLN A 21 -8.67 -2.40 3.77
CA GLN A 21 -8.75 -1.21 4.61
C GLN A 21 -10.13 -0.52 4.60
N PRO A 22 -10.72 -0.19 3.43
CA PRO A 22 -12.05 0.43 3.39
C PRO A 22 -13.15 -0.49 3.91
N VAL A 23 -13.00 -1.82 3.80
CA VAL A 23 -13.96 -2.79 4.36
C VAL A 23 -13.96 -2.70 5.88
N PHE A 24 -12.80 -2.76 6.52
CA PHE A 24 -12.68 -2.67 7.98
C PHE A 24 -13.02 -1.28 8.51
N ALA A 25 -12.67 -0.22 7.78
CA ALA A 25 -13.10 1.15 8.09
C ALA A 25 -14.63 1.26 8.02
N GLY A 26 -15.27 0.70 7.00
CA GLY A 26 -16.73 0.67 6.88
C GLY A 26 -17.41 -0.09 8.03
N ILE A 27 -16.87 -1.24 8.43
CA ILE A 27 -17.36 -2.00 9.60
C ILE A 27 -17.26 -1.17 10.88
N TYR A 28 -16.16 -0.43 11.06
CA TYR A 28 -15.98 0.45 12.21
C TYR A 28 -16.95 1.64 12.19
N LEU A 29 -17.12 2.31 11.04
CA LEU A 29 -18.06 3.40 10.86
C LEU A 29 -19.52 2.95 11.03
N ASN A 30 -19.81 1.67 10.78
CA ASN A 30 -21.10 1.04 11.06
C ASN A 30 -21.28 0.65 12.54
N GLY A 31 -20.41 1.13 13.43
CA GLY A 31 -20.54 0.97 14.88
C GLY A 31 -19.94 -0.31 15.47
N SER A 32 -19.26 -1.15 14.67
CA SER A 32 -18.62 -2.37 15.18
C SER A 32 -17.16 -2.13 15.60
N PRO A 33 -16.80 -2.28 16.88
CA PRO A 33 -15.42 -2.13 17.34
C PRO A 33 -14.46 -3.14 16.71
N GLY A 34 -14.97 -4.25 16.16
CA GLY A 34 -14.20 -5.24 15.43
C GLY A 34 -13.55 -4.68 14.17
N GLY A 35 -14.16 -3.69 13.52
CA GLY A 35 -13.58 -3.03 12.35
C GLY A 35 -12.25 -2.37 12.69
N LEU A 36 -12.19 -1.61 13.79
CA LEU A 36 -10.96 -0.93 14.21
C LEU A 36 -9.86 -1.92 14.61
N ARG A 37 -10.23 -2.99 15.35
CA ARG A 37 -9.29 -4.06 15.75
C ARG A 37 -8.62 -4.78 14.58
N MET A 38 -9.20 -4.70 13.38
CA MET A 38 -8.60 -5.24 12.16
C MET A 38 -7.95 -4.14 11.32
N HIS A 39 -8.59 -2.98 11.19
CA HIS A 39 -8.14 -1.84 10.39
C HIS A 39 -6.75 -1.35 10.82
N GLU A 40 -6.56 -1.12 12.12
CA GLU A 40 -5.33 -0.56 12.67
C GLU A 40 -4.10 -1.47 12.47
N PRO A 41 -4.09 -2.75 12.89
CA PRO A 41 -2.90 -3.58 12.70
C PRO A 41 -2.59 -3.84 11.22
N ILE A 42 -3.62 -3.94 10.36
CA ILE A 42 -3.40 -4.07 8.91
C ILE A 42 -2.84 -2.77 8.34
N GLY A 43 -3.24 -1.60 8.87
CA GLY A 43 -2.70 -0.30 8.46
C GLY A 43 -1.20 -0.20 8.69
N HIS A 44 -0.75 -0.68 9.85
CA HIS A 44 0.70 -0.79 10.15
C HIS A 44 1.39 -1.84 9.28
N ALA A 45 0.76 -3.01 9.08
CA ALA A 45 1.29 -4.06 8.22
C ALA A 45 1.49 -3.57 6.77
N LEU A 46 0.62 -2.71 6.28
CA LEU A 46 0.75 -2.07 4.96
C LEU A 46 2.01 -1.21 4.87
N ALA A 47 2.31 -0.38 5.87
CA ALA A 47 3.55 0.41 5.86
C ALA A 47 4.82 -0.48 5.82
N TYR A 48 4.85 -1.60 6.55
CA TYR A 48 5.95 -2.56 6.46
C TYR A 48 6.03 -3.23 5.07
N LEU A 49 4.88 -3.54 4.48
CA LEU A 49 4.78 -4.10 3.14
C LEU A 49 5.20 -3.09 2.07
N GLY A 50 4.84 -1.81 2.22
CA GLY A 50 5.28 -0.69 1.41
C GLY A 50 6.79 -0.49 1.48
N LEU A 51 7.39 -0.62 2.68
CA LEU A 51 8.84 -0.62 2.85
C LEU A 51 9.51 -1.79 2.11
N ALA A 52 8.99 -3.01 2.27
CA ALA A 52 9.50 -4.18 1.54
C ALA A 52 9.38 -4.01 0.01
N GLN A 53 8.25 -3.47 -0.46
CA GLN A 53 8.02 -3.14 -1.87
C GLN A 53 9.03 -2.10 -2.38
N LEU A 54 9.27 -1.02 -1.62
CA LEU A 54 10.25 0.00 -1.95
C LEU A 54 11.66 -0.58 -2.06
N LEU A 55 12.06 -1.45 -1.13
CA LEU A 55 13.35 -2.13 -1.18
C LEU A 55 13.47 -3.00 -2.43
N ALA A 56 12.48 -3.85 -2.70
CA ALA A 56 12.48 -4.70 -3.90
C ALA A 56 12.46 -3.89 -5.20
N ALA A 57 11.70 -2.79 -5.24
CA ALA A 57 11.65 -1.88 -6.39
C ALA A 57 12.98 -1.17 -6.62
N THR A 58 13.66 -0.76 -5.55
CA THR A 58 14.99 -0.15 -5.61
C THR A 58 16.01 -1.14 -6.14
N ILE A 59 16.03 -2.38 -5.63
CA ILE A 59 16.94 -3.43 -6.12
C ILE A 59 16.64 -3.74 -7.60
N TRP A 60 15.37 -3.81 -7.99
CA TRP A 60 14.97 -4.00 -9.39
C TRP A 60 15.49 -2.87 -10.28
N TRP A 61 15.31 -1.61 -9.87
CA TRP A 61 15.84 -0.45 -10.59
C TRP A 61 17.37 -0.51 -10.75
N ARG A 62 18.10 -0.81 -9.67
CA ARG A 62 19.56 -0.95 -9.72
C ARG A 62 20.06 -2.09 -10.62
N LYS A 63 19.19 -3.05 -10.96
CA LYS A 63 19.48 -4.16 -11.88
C LYS A 63 18.97 -3.91 -13.32
N GLY A 64 18.71 -2.66 -13.69
CA GLY A 64 18.25 -2.28 -15.04
C GLY A 64 16.73 -2.11 -15.18
N GLY A 65 15.98 -2.20 -14.08
CA GLY A 65 14.57 -1.87 -14.02
C GLY A 65 14.30 -0.37 -14.18
N ARG A 66 13.02 0.04 -14.12
CA ARG A 66 12.64 1.46 -14.26
C ARG A 66 12.72 2.19 -12.92
N TRP A 67 13.31 3.37 -12.92
CA TRP A 67 13.38 4.26 -11.75
C TRP A 67 12.00 4.64 -11.19
N THR A 68 10.96 4.60 -12.04
CA THR A 68 9.58 4.85 -11.62
C THR A 68 9.08 3.84 -10.59
N GLY A 69 9.68 2.64 -10.51
CA GLY A 69 9.35 1.62 -9.51
C GLY A 69 9.57 2.10 -8.07
N PRO A 70 10.81 2.41 -7.67
CA PRO A 70 11.08 2.92 -6.34
C PRO A 70 10.42 4.29 -6.08
N ALA A 71 10.32 5.17 -7.07
CA ALA A 71 9.65 6.47 -6.90
C ALA A 71 8.18 6.33 -6.50
N VAL A 72 7.41 5.49 -7.21
CA VAL A 72 5.99 5.26 -6.87
C VAL A 72 5.85 4.51 -5.55
N SER A 73 6.73 3.53 -5.28
CA SER A 73 6.70 2.81 -3.99
C SER A 73 6.98 3.72 -2.80
N LEU A 74 7.88 4.69 -2.97
CA LEU A 74 8.18 5.69 -1.94
C LEU A 74 6.98 6.61 -1.70
N LEU A 75 6.29 7.05 -2.75
CA LEU A 75 5.10 7.88 -2.62
C LEU A 75 3.95 7.12 -1.92
N ILE A 76 3.76 5.84 -2.23
CA ILE A 76 2.77 4.99 -1.54
C ILE A 76 3.12 4.90 -0.05
N LEU A 77 4.37 4.53 0.29
CA LEU A 77 4.81 4.41 1.68
C LEU A 77 4.68 5.73 2.46
N ALA A 78 5.04 6.85 1.83
CA ALA A 78 4.86 8.18 2.43
C ALA A 78 3.39 8.49 2.68
N GLY A 79 2.50 8.16 1.73
CA GLY A 79 1.06 8.31 1.89
C GLY A 79 0.50 7.42 3.00
N GLU A 80 1.01 6.20 3.16
CA GLU A 80 0.63 5.30 4.27
C GLU A 80 1.05 5.84 5.63
N ALA A 81 2.26 6.40 5.75
CA ALA A 81 2.69 7.07 6.97
C ALA A 81 1.75 8.25 7.32
N VAL A 82 1.36 9.03 6.32
CA VAL A 82 0.37 10.11 6.49
C VAL A 82 -1.01 9.55 6.88
N GLN A 83 -1.45 8.43 6.29
CA GLN A 83 -2.70 7.76 6.67
C GLN A 83 -2.72 7.35 8.13
N ILE A 84 -1.63 6.73 8.61
CA ILE A 84 -1.50 6.31 10.00
C ILE A 84 -1.61 7.53 10.93
N ALA A 85 -0.87 8.60 10.64
CA ALA A 85 -0.93 9.84 11.42
C ALA A 85 -2.35 10.45 11.42
N MET A 86 -3.03 10.49 10.26
CA MET A 86 -4.40 10.98 10.12
C MET A 86 -5.43 10.11 10.86
N GLY A 87 -5.20 8.79 10.89
CA GLY A 87 -6.04 7.83 11.61
C GLY A 87 -6.02 8.10 13.11
N TYR A 88 -4.82 8.21 13.70
CA TYR A 88 -4.67 8.53 15.14
C TYR A 88 -5.16 9.93 15.52
N SER A 89 -4.94 10.92 14.64
CA SER A 89 -5.43 12.29 14.85
C SER A 89 -6.92 12.49 14.49
N ARG A 90 -7.59 11.44 14.00
CA ARG A 90 -9.03 11.43 13.65
C ARG A 90 -9.42 12.47 12.60
N HIS A 91 -8.51 12.85 11.72
CA HIS A 91 -8.78 13.76 10.60
C HIS A 91 -9.43 13.04 9.41
N LEU A 92 -10.66 12.55 9.60
CA LEU A 92 -11.37 11.71 8.63
C LEU A 92 -11.55 12.34 7.25
N ALA A 93 -11.77 13.67 7.20
CA ALA A 93 -11.95 14.40 5.94
C ALA A 93 -10.74 14.31 5.00
N MET A 94 -9.53 14.16 5.55
CA MET A 94 -8.31 13.93 4.76
C MET A 94 -7.96 12.45 4.69
N HIS A 95 -8.20 11.71 5.76
CA HIS A 95 -7.91 10.28 5.84
C HIS A 95 -8.65 9.50 4.74
N VAL A 96 -9.96 9.70 4.59
CA VAL A 96 -10.77 8.91 3.65
C VAL A 96 -10.37 9.15 2.19
N PRO A 97 -10.28 10.40 1.67
CA PRO A 97 -9.87 10.62 0.29
C PRO A 97 -8.45 10.13 -0.02
N LEU A 98 -7.50 10.35 0.90
CA LEU A 98 -6.14 9.86 0.73
C LEU A 98 -6.09 8.33 0.72
N GLY A 99 -6.85 7.65 1.60
CA GLY A 99 -6.98 6.20 1.62
C GLY A 99 -7.50 5.64 0.29
N ILE A 100 -8.53 6.25 -0.30
CA ILE A 100 -9.05 5.88 -1.63
C ILE A 100 -7.96 6.04 -2.71
N GLY A 101 -7.25 7.17 -2.67
CA GLY A 101 -6.14 7.44 -3.60
C GLY A 101 -5.01 6.41 -3.49
N LEU A 102 -4.70 5.96 -2.27
CA LEU A 102 -3.70 4.92 -2.04
C LEU A 102 -4.17 3.55 -2.51
N VAL A 103 -5.43 3.18 -2.29
CA VAL A 103 -6.01 1.94 -2.86
C VAL A 103 -5.83 1.94 -4.38
N ALA A 104 -6.24 3.02 -5.07
CA ALA A 104 -6.09 3.12 -6.52
C ALA A 104 -4.62 3.06 -6.96
N SER A 105 -3.74 3.79 -6.28
CA SER A 105 -2.31 3.87 -6.62
C SER A 105 -1.59 2.53 -6.43
N THR A 106 -1.85 1.83 -5.33
CA THR A 106 -1.23 0.54 -5.01
C THR A 106 -1.74 -0.55 -5.95
N VAL A 107 -3.03 -0.58 -6.27
CA VAL A 107 -3.59 -1.50 -7.28
C VAL A 107 -3.00 -1.21 -8.66
N ALA A 108 -2.94 0.05 -9.08
CA ALA A 108 -2.35 0.44 -10.36
C ALA A 108 -0.86 0.05 -10.45
N PHE A 109 -0.11 0.24 -9.36
CA PHE A 109 1.29 -0.18 -9.28
C PHE A 109 1.44 -1.71 -9.42
N ALA A 110 0.58 -2.49 -8.77
CA ALA A 110 0.57 -3.94 -8.88
C ALA A 110 0.34 -4.39 -10.33
N PHE A 111 -0.71 -3.88 -10.99
CA PHE A 111 -0.98 -4.17 -12.41
C PHE A 111 0.19 -3.79 -13.32
N TRP A 112 0.78 -2.62 -13.08
CA TRP A 112 1.90 -2.12 -13.84
C TRP A 112 3.14 -3.02 -13.74
N ILE A 113 3.46 -3.50 -12.54
CA ILE A 113 4.58 -4.41 -12.28
C ILE A 113 4.33 -5.83 -12.83
N ILE A 114 3.11 -6.36 -12.65
CA ILE A 114 2.74 -7.70 -13.12
C ILE A 114 2.86 -7.79 -14.65
N ARG A 115 2.48 -6.74 -15.37
CA ARG A 115 2.54 -6.68 -16.84
C ARG A 115 3.95 -6.47 -17.41
N ARG A 116 4.98 -6.25 -16.60
CA ARG A 116 6.36 -6.12 -17.11
C ARG A 116 6.86 -7.45 -17.65
N PRO A 117 7.65 -7.50 -18.74
CA PRO A 117 8.38 -8.71 -19.12
C PRO A 117 9.48 -9.03 -18.10
N ALA A 118 9.86 -10.32 -18.00
CA ALA A 118 10.81 -10.85 -17.01
C ALA A 118 12.28 -10.48 -17.27
#